data_AF-A0A4Q4U986-F1
#
_entry.id   AF-A0A4Q4U986-F1
#
_cell.length_a   1.000
_cell.length_b   1.000
_cell.length_c   1.000
_cell.angle_alpha   90.00
_cell.angle_beta   90.00
_cell.angle_gamma   90.00
#
_symmetry.space_group_name_H-M   'P 1'
#
loop_
_entity.id
_entity.type
_entity.pdbx_description
1 polymer ?
#
loop_
_entity_poly.entity_id
_entity_poly.type
_entity_poly.pdbx_seq_one_letter_code
_entity_poly.pdbx_strand_id
1 'polypeptide(L)'
;MQIRSALLLGLAASGAVAQRACGAPSPTEEQIEIAQQFAAAEAADLVADNSTRKAPINVKVYFHVLASSNSASGGYLSATVLDRQLNAMNEAFGPYNIQFTKAGADWTVNSNWANDGSELAMKSFVPNMRYLGYCYFPTKVQTGSSDFLYDGCTVLSSTVPGGSETDYNLGMTAVHEVGHWFGLYHTFEGGCNGSGDYVADTPAEASQGSGCPIGRDTCPSAGVDPIHNYMDYTFDSCYEEFTPGQVARINSYWSTYRASFQ
;
A
#
# COMPACT_ATOMS: atom_id res chain seq x y z
N MET A 1 54.67 -22.11 -29.04
CA MET A 1 53.23 -21.79 -29.10
C MET A 1 52.68 -21.89 -27.69
N GLN A 2 52.72 -20.80 -26.91
CA GLN A 2 52.26 -20.77 -25.51
C GLN A 2 50.78 -20.39 -25.48
N ILE A 3 49.93 -21.31 -25.05
CA ILE A 3 48.50 -21.06 -24.84
C ILE A 3 48.34 -20.43 -23.45
N ARG A 4 47.99 -19.15 -23.40
CA ARG A 4 47.60 -18.45 -22.17
C ARG A 4 46.13 -18.78 -21.89
N SER A 5 45.88 -19.61 -20.88
CA SER A 5 44.55 -19.81 -20.33
C SER A 5 44.12 -18.56 -19.56
N ALA A 6 43.16 -17.82 -20.09
CA ALA A 6 42.49 -16.74 -19.37
C ALA A 6 41.37 -17.34 -18.51
N LEU A 7 41.55 -17.30 -17.19
CA LEU A 7 40.52 -17.62 -16.22
C LEU A 7 39.50 -16.48 -16.21
N LEU A 8 38.34 -16.69 -16.82
CA LEU A 8 37.19 -15.80 -16.68
C LEU A 8 36.58 -16.01 -15.29
N LEU A 9 36.99 -15.17 -14.34
CA LEU A 9 36.27 -14.97 -13.08
C LEU A 9 34.94 -14.30 -13.42
N GLY A 10 33.87 -15.09 -13.47
CA GLY A 10 32.50 -14.58 -13.50
C GLY A 10 32.23 -13.82 -12.21
N LEU A 11 32.11 -12.49 -12.31
CA LEU A 11 31.48 -11.70 -11.27
C LEU A 11 30.01 -12.10 -11.24
N ALA A 12 29.63 -12.92 -10.27
CA ALA A 12 28.24 -13.01 -9.84
C ALA A 12 27.87 -11.63 -9.29
N ALA A 13 27.19 -10.82 -10.09
CA ALA A 13 26.50 -9.66 -9.58
C ALA A 13 25.39 -10.18 -8.66
N SER A 14 25.63 -10.10 -7.35
CA SER A 14 24.56 -10.21 -6.36
C SER A 14 23.63 -9.02 -6.58
N GLY A 15 22.64 -9.20 -7.46
CA GLY A 15 21.51 -8.29 -7.54
C GLY A 15 20.84 -8.30 -6.18
N ALA A 16 21.03 -7.24 -5.39
CA ALA A 16 20.20 -7.02 -4.23
C ALA A 16 18.76 -6.94 -4.76
N VAL A 17 17.96 -7.95 -4.46
CA VAL A 17 16.52 -7.91 -4.73
C VAL A 17 16.01 -6.69 -3.97
N ALA A 18 15.42 -5.73 -4.70
CA ALA A 18 14.77 -4.59 -4.06
C ALA A 18 13.70 -5.17 -3.13
N GLN A 19 13.85 -4.97 -1.82
CA GLN A 19 12.85 -5.39 -0.86
C GLN A 19 11.87 -4.25 -0.68
N ARG A 20 10.58 -4.51 -0.90
CA ARG A 20 9.52 -3.54 -0.60
C ARG A 20 9.66 -3.11 0.86
N ALA A 21 9.60 -1.80 1.05
CA ALA A 21 9.53 -1.18 2.36
C ALA A 21 8.38 -0.18 2.30
N CYS A 22 7.36 -0.37 3.12
CA CYS A 22 6.29 0.58 3.35
C CYS A 22 6.67 1.50 4.53
N GLY A 23 6.36 2.78 4.38
CA GLY A 23 6.61 3.83 5.38
C GLY A 23 5.39 4.12 6.26
N ALA A 24 4.28 3.40 6.08
CA ALA A 24 3.15 3.52 7.00
C ALA A 24 3.62 3.18 8.43
N PRO A 25 3.28 4.00 9.44
CA PRO A 25 3.69 3.74 10.81
C PRO A 25 3.06 2.44 11.30
N SER A 26 3.68 1.77 12.27
CA SER A 26 2.98 0.71 13.02
C SER A 26 1.72 1.29 13.69
N PRO A 27 0.62 0.52 13.75
CA PRO A 27 -0.62 1.01 14.34
C PRO A 27 -0.42 1.36 15.82
N THR A 28 -1.05 2.45 16.26
CA THR A 28 -1.06 2.85 17.68
C THR A 28 -1.95 1.93 18.51
N GLU A 29 -1.79 1.95 19.83
CA GLU A 29 -2.66 1.18 20.73
C GLU A 29 -4.14 1.52 20.53
N GLU A 30 -4.48 2.80 20.35
CA GLU A 30 -5.86 3.22 20.07
C GLU A 30 -6.38 2.63 18.74
N GLN A 31 -5.54 2.60 17.70
CA GLN A 31 -5.90 2.02 16.41
C GLN A 31 -6.08 0.50 16.50
N ILE A 32 -5.27 -0.17 17.32
CA ILE A 32 -5.41 -1.59 17.63
C ILE A 32 -6.73 -1.85 18.37
N GLU A 33 -7.06 -1.06 19.40
CA GLU A 33 -8.32 -1.18 20.14
C GLU A 33 -9.54 -1.00 19.21
N ILE A 34 -9.49 -0.04 18.28
CA ILE A 34 -10.55 0.17 17.28
C ILE A 34 -10.65 -1.04 16.34
N ALA A 35 -9.52 -1.55 15.84
CA ALA A 35 -9.51 -2.73 14.97
C ALA A 35 -10.11 -3.97 15.66
N GLN A 36 -9.81 -4.18 16.95
CA GLN A 36 -10.40 -5.25 17.75
C GLN A 36 -11.91 -5.07 17.93
N GLN A 37 -12.38 -3.84 18.15
CA GLN A 37 -13.81 -3.53 18.26
C GLN A 37 -14.56 -3.86 16.96
N PHE A 38 -13.96 -3.52 15.81
CA PHE A 38 -14.53 -3.84 14.51
C PHE A 38 -14.50 -5.34 14.19
N ALA A 39 -13.41 -6.05 14.53
CA ALA A 39 -13.24 -7.46 14.21
C ALA A 39 -14.41 -8.35 14.69
N ALA A 40 -14.95 -8.06 15.89
CA ALA A 40 -16.08 -8.81 16.43
C ALA A 40 -17.36 -8.64 15.59
N ALA A 41 -17.64 -7.42 15.12
CA ALA A 41 -18.80 -7.13 14.27
C ALA A 41 -18.60 -7.67 12.85
N GLU A 42 -17.39 -7.57 12.32
CA GLU A 42 -17.04 -8.05 10.97
C GLU A 42 -17.13 -9.57 10.86
N ALA A 43 -16.62 -10.30 11.86
CA ALA A 43 -16.74 -11.75 11.90
C ALA A 43 -18.22 -12.19 11.90
N ALA A 44 -19.10 -11.46 12.60
CA ALA A 44 -20.53 -11.74 12.59
C ALA A 44 -21.18 -11.42 11.22
N ASP A 45 -20.79 -10.30 10.59
CA ASP A 45 -21.28 -9.89 9.27
C ASP A 45 -20.89 -10.90 8.16
N LEU A 46 -19.69 -11.49 8.24
CA LEU A 46 -19.21 -12.52 7.30
C LEU A 46 -20.02 -13.82 7.43
N VAL A 47 -20.31 -14.27 8.65
CA VAL A 47 -21.13 -15.48 8.88
C VAL A 47 -22.57 -15.30 8.39
N ALA A 48 -23.08 -14.07 8.46
CA ALA A 48 -24.43 -13.72 8.01
C ALA A 48 -24.55 -13.52 6.48
N ASP A 49 -23.46 -13.65 5.71
CA ASP A 49 -23.38 -13.30 4.27
C ASP A 49 -23.91 -11.88 3.97
N ASN A 50 -23.70 -10.97 4.92
CA ASN A 50 -24.23 -9.62 4.86
C ASN A 50 -23.23 -8.64 4.19
N SER A 51 -22.02 -9.12 3.86
CA SER A 51 -20.97 -8.37 3.16
C SER A 51 -21.43 -7.92 1.77
N THR A 52 -22.30 -8.70 1.12
CA THR A 52 -22.91 -8.40 -0.20
C THR A 52 -23.92 -7.24 -0.19
N ARG A 53 -24.25 -6.67 0.98
CA ARG A 53 -25.23 -5.57 1.12
C ARG A 53 -24.64 -4.19 1.39
N LYS A 54 -23.32 -4.04 1.50
CA LYS A 54 -22.71 -2.72 1.72
C LYS A 54 -22.81 -1.88 0.44
N ALA A 55 -23.11 -0.59 0.62
CA ALA A 55 -23.22 0.34 -0.50
C ALA A 55 -21.87 0.48 -1.22
N PRO A 56 -21.84 0.67 -2.55
CA PRO A 56 -20.59 0.91 -3.27
C PRO A 56 -19.82 2.11 -2.70
N ILE A 57 -18.51 1.97 -2.60
CA ILE A 57 -17.60 3.03 -2.18
C ILE A 57 -17.06 3.70 -3.43
N ASN A 58 -17.20 5.03 -3.54
CA ASN A 58 -16.54 5.81 -4.59
C ASN A 58 -15.67 6.90 -3.94
N VAL A 59 -14.36 6.82 -4.16
CA VAL A 59 -13.39 7.77 -3.63
C VAL A 59 -13.01 8.78 -4.71
N LYS A 60 -13.14 10.07 -4.41
CA LYS A 60 -12.62 11.14 -5.29
C LYS A 60 -11.12 11.28 -5.07
N VAL A 61 -10.33 11.08 -6.13
CA VAL A 61 -8.87 11.13 -6.08
C VAL A 61 -8.34 12.43 -6.66
N TYR A 62 -7.50 13.11 -5.90
CA TYR A 62 -6.68 14.23 -6.35
C TYR A 62 -5.22 13.80 -6.38
N PHE A 63 -4.58 13.91 -7.54
CA PHE A 63 -3.16 13.60 -7.68
C PHE A 63 -2.31 14.86 -7.57
N HIS A 64 -1.33 14.85 -6.67
CA HIS A 64 -0.35 15.92 -6.53
C HIS A 64 1.01 15.41 -6.96
N VAL A 65 1.47 15.79 -8.17
CA VAL A 65 2.76 15.34 -8.70
C VAL A 65 3.85 16.31 -8.27
N LEU A 66 4.72 15.86 -7.38
CA LEU A 66 5.89 16.60 -6.90
C LEU A 66 7.14 16.06 -7.60
N ALA A 67 7.82 16.89 -8.37
CA ALA A 67 8.98 16.49 -9.17
C ALA A 67 10.15 17.45 -9.00
N SER A 68 11.37 16.95 -9.12
CA SER A 68 12.59 17.78 -9.07
C SER A 68 12.89 18.47 -10.40
N SER A 69 12.36 17.95 -11.49
CA SER A 69 12.41 18.55 -12.84
C SER A 69 11.23 18.06 -13.68
N ASN A 70 11.09 18.54 -14.92
CA ASN A 70 10.07 18.08 -15.85
C ASN A 70 10.39 16.73 -16.54
N SER A 71 11.43 16.00 -16.10
CA SER A 71 11.77 14.69 -16.65
C SER A 71 11.19 13.55 -15.80
N ALA A 72 11.00 12.39 -16.43
CA ALA A 72 10.60 11.17 -15.73
C ALA A 72 11.62 10.78 -14.64
N SER A 73 12.93 10.93 -14.92
CA SER A 73 13.99 10.71 -13.92
C SER A 73 13.97 11.71 -12.76
N GLY A 74 13.34 12.88 -12.95
CA GLY A 74 13.06 13.85 -11.90
C GLY A 74 11.75 13.62 -11.16
N GLY A 75 11.05 12.51 -11.43
CA GLY A 75 9.77 12.16 -10.80
C GLY A 75 8.55 12.77 -11.48
N TYR A 76 8.71 13.43 -12.65
CA TYR A 76 7.57 13.99 -13.37
C TYR A 76 6.75 12.88 -14.03
N LEU A 77 5.46 12.84 -13.75
CA LEU A 77 4.50 11.89 -14.32
C LEU A 77 3.55 12.59 -15.28
N SER A 78 3.25 12.00 -16.43
CA SER A 78 2.22 12.56 -17.33
C SER A 78 0.81 12.26 -16.82
N ALA A 79 -0.18 13.03 -17.27
CA ALA A 79 -1.59 12.75 -16.95
C ALA A 79 -2.02 11.31 -17.31
N THR A 80 -1.52 10.78 -18.43
CA THR A 80 -1.74 9.39 -18.86
C THR A 80 -1.18 8.37 -17.88
N VAL A 81 -0.04 8.66 -17.24
CA VAL A 81 0.50 7.78 -16.19
C VAL A 81 -0.41 7.78 -14.97
N LEU A 82 -0.94 8.95 -14.57
CA LEU A 82 -1.90 9.04 -13.48
C LEU A 82 -3.19 8.27 -13.78
N ASP A 83 -3.67 8.33 -15.03
CA ASP A 83 -4.85 7.57 -15.44
C ASP A 83 -4.59 6.06 -15.43
N ARG A 84 -3.39 5.61 -15.81
CA ARG A 84 -2.99 4.20 -15.67
C ARG A 84 -2.91 3.76 -14.20
N GLN A 85 -2.40 4.61 -13.32
CA GLN A 85 -2.39 4.32 -11.88
C GLN A 85 -3.81 4.22 -11.31
N LEU A 86 -4.71 5.13 -11.69
CA LEU A 86 -6.11 5.06 -11.30
C LEU A 86 -6.79 3.79 -11.82
N ASN A 87 -6.48 3.37 -13.04
CA ASN A 87 -6.98 2.11 -13.59
C ASN A 87 -6.47 0.91 -12.80
N ALA A 88 -5.17 0.84 -12.48
CA ALA A 88 -4.61 -0.23 -11.65
C ALA A 88 -5.30 -0.32 -10.28
N MET A 89 -5.61 0.84 -9.67
CA MET A 89 -6.40 0.87 -8.43
C MET A 89 -7.83 0.35 -8.65
N ASN A 90 -8.52 0.79 -9.70
CA ASN A 90 -9.87 0.30 -10.00
C ASN A 90 -9.90 -1.19 -10.39
N GLU A 91 -8.83 -1.73 -10.98
CA GLU A 91 -8.70 -3.16 -11.26
C GLU A 91 -8.56 -3.97 -9.97
N ALA A 92 -7.73 -3.51 -9.02
CA ALA A 92 -7.53 -4.19 -7.73
C ALA A 92 -8.75 -4.08 -6.80
N PHE A 93 -9.39 -2.91 -6.73
CA PHE A 93 -10.49 -2.64 -5.79
C PHE A 93 -11.89 -2.87 -6.36
N GLY A 94 -12.04 -2.85 -7.68
CA GLY A 94 -13.31 -2.98 -8.40
C GLY A 94 -14.11 -4.25 -8.05
N PRO A 95 -13.48 -5.44 -7.95
CA PRO A 95 -14.15 -6.68 -7.52
C PRO A 95 -14.86 -6.57 -6.16
N TYR A 96 -14.47 -5.60 -5.33
CA TYR A 96 -14.98 -5.39 -3.98
C TYR A 96 -15.97 -4.22 -3.89
N ASN A 97 -16.52 -3.76 -5.03
CA ASN A 97 -17.41 -2.60 -5.14
C ASN A 97 -16.81 -1.28 -4.60
N ILE A 98 -15.49 -1.15 -4.69
CA ILE A 98 -14.76 0.09 -4.40
C ILE A 98 -14.25 0.66 -5.72
N GLN A 99 -14.53 1.93 -5.97
CA GLN A 99 -14.09 2.66 -7.16
C GLN A 99 -13.39 3.96 -6.79
N PHE A 100 -12.51 4.39 -7.69
CA PHE A 100 -11.78 5.64 -7.60
C PHE A 100 -12.07 6.49 -8.84
N THR A 101 -12.53 7.71 -8.60
CA THR A 101 -12.80 8.69 -9.66
C THR A 101 -11.80 9.83 -9.57
N LYS A 102 -11.10 10.12 -10.67
CA LYS A 102 -10.19 11.28 -10.73
C LYS A 102 -10.99 12.58 -10.62
N ALA A 103 -10.75 13.32 -9.56
CA ALA A 103 -11.37 14.62 -9.29
C ALA A 103 -10.45 15.79 -9.66
N GLY A 104 -9.13 15.58 -9.68
CA GLY A 104 -8.18 16.59 -10.10
C GLY A 104 -6.74 16.08 -10.16
N ALA A 105 -5.87 16.88 -10.77
CA ALA A 105 -4.44 16.68 -10.70
C ALA A 105 -3.69 18.01 -10.85
N ASP A 106 -2.59 18.16 -10.12
CA ASP A 106 -1.64 19.26 -10.27
C ASP A 106 -0.19 18.76 -10.26
N TRP A 107 0.68 19.63 -10.76
CA TRP A 107 2.11 19.36 -10.93
C TRP A 107 2.90 20.50 -10.33
N THR A 108 3.83 20.15 -9.44
CA THR A 108 4.75 21.08 -8.82
C THR A 108 6.17 20.62 -9.09
N VAL A 109 6.92 21.41 -9.84
CA VAL A 109 8.36 21.20 -10.05
C VAL A 109 9.14 22.03 -9.04
N ASN A 110 9.63 21.37 -8.00
CA ASN A 110 10.40 22.01 -6.94
C ASN A 110 11.39 20.99 -6.36
N SER A 111 12.67 21.16 -6.67
CA SER A 111 13.72 20.24 -6.23
C SER A 111 13.89 20.17 -4.72
N ASN A 112 13.53 21.21 -3.96
CA ASN A 112 13.61 21.16 -2.50
C ASN A 112 12.45 20.36 -1.91
N TRP A 113 11.27 20.42 -2.51
CA TRP A 113 10.10 19.66 -2.06
C TRP A 113 10.16 18.21 -2.54
N ALA A 114 10.60 17.98 -3.78
CA ALA A 114 10.80 16.64 -4.33
C ALA A 114 11.92 15.86 -3.62
N ASN A 115 12.83 16.57 -2.93
CA ASN A 115 13.87 15.98 -2.08
C ASN A 115 13.61 16.24 -0.59
N ASP A 116 12.36 16.47 -0.17
CA ASP A 116 11.95 16.33 1.23
C ASP A 116 12.54 17.38 2.21
N GLY A 117 12.83 18.60 1.73
CA GLY A 117 13.50 19.65 2.51
C GLY A 117 12.57 20.61 3.28
N SER A 118 11.24 20.51 3.18
CA SER A 118 10.30 21.46 3.83
C SER A 118 8.89 20.91 4.00
N GLU A 119 8.76 19.98 4.92
CA GLU A 119 7.54 19.36 5.41
C GLU A 119 6.34 20.26 5.76
N LEU A 120 6.48 21.30 6.57
CA LEU A 120 5.32 22.12 6.99
C LEU A 120 4.82 23.03 5.86
N ALA A 121 5.64 23.21 4.83
CA ALA A 121 5.22 23.79 3.56
C ALA A 121 4.63 22.72 2.60
N MET A 122 4.66 21.43 2.96
CA MET A 122 4.31 20.29 2.07
C MET A 122 3.34 19.23 2.65
N LYS A 123 3.57 18.60 3.83
CA LYS A 123 2.65 17.76 4.69
C LYS A 123 3.30 16.92 5.86
N SER A 124 4.47 17.27 6.39
CA SER A 124 5.11 16.70 7.59
C SER A 124 5.56 15.19 7.78
N PHE A 125 6.69 14.82 7.15
CA PHE A 125 7.87 13.96 7.50
C PHE A 125 7.90 12.64 6.76
N VAL A 126 8.93 12.49 5.92
CA VAL A 126 9.56 11.19 5.69
C VAL A 126 11.06 11.39 5.94
N PRO A 127 11.80 10.39 6.42
CA PRO A 127 13.25 10.42 6.32
C PRO A 127 13.62 9.87 4.94
N ASN A 128 14.04 10.75 4.02
CA ASN A 128 14.91 10.38 2.89
C ASN A 128 14.45 9.09 2.19
N MET A 129 13.25 9.12 1.56
CA MET A 129 12.43 7.98 1.10
C MET A 129 13.22 6.70 0.82
N ARG A 130 13.45 5.90 1.88
CA ARG A 130 13.93 4.52 1.78
C ARG A 130 12.78 3.53 1.56
N TYR A 131 11.55 4.06 1.43
CA TYR A 131 10.28 3.36 1.31
C TYR A 131 9.65 3.62 -0.06
N LEU A 132 8.85 2.68 -0.55
CA LEU A 132 8.13 2.79 -1.81
C LEU A 132 6.90 3.70 -1.72
N GLY A 133 6.31 3.81 -0.53
CA GLY A 133 5.17 4.67 -0.25
C GLY A 133 4.79 4.64 1.23
N TYR A 134 3.78 5.41 1.59
CA TYR A 134 3.09 5.38 2.88
C TYR A 134 1.70 6.01 2.76
N CYS A 135 0.76 5.59 3.60
CA CYS A 135 -0.44 6.36 3.94
C CYS A 135 -0.61 6.48 5.45
N TYR A 136 -1.46 7.42 5.86
CA TYR A 136 -1.93 7.51 7.24
C TYR A 136 -3.18 6.67 7.43
N PHE A 137 -3.22 5.91 8.54
CA PHE A 137 -4.40 5.19 8.97
C PHE A 137 -5.57 6.14 9.26
N PRO A 138 -6.83 5.69 9.09
CA PRO A 138 -7.99 6.44 9.50
C PRO A 138 -7.94 6.85 10.97
N THR A 139 -8.21 8.12 11.22
CA THR A 139 -8.41 8.66 12.56
C THR A 139 -9.51 9.71 12.54
N LYS A 140 -9.99 10.13 13.71
CA LYS A 140 -10.92 11.27 13.81
C LYS A 140 -10.15 12.54 13.47
N VAL A 141 -10.51 13.14 12.35
CA VAL A 141 -9.92 14.40 11.90
C VAL A 141 -10.94 15.54 11.99
N GLN A 142 -10.45 16.75 12.24
CA GLN A 142 -11.24 17.98 12.15
C GLN A 142 -10.78 18.73 10.90
N THR A 143 -11.70 19.19 10.05
CA THR A 143 -11.35 19.97 8.86
C THR A 143 -10.42 21.13 9.20
N GLY A 144 -9.25 21.16 8.54
CA GLY A 144 -8.21 22.16 8.75
C GLY A 144 -7.23 21.86 9.89
N SER A 145 -7.38 20.74 10.62
CA SER A 145 -6.35 20.26 11.55
C SER A 145 -5.14 19.71 10.78
N SER A 146 -4.01 19.55 11.45
CA SER A 146 -2.82 18.93 10.86
C SER A 146 -3.12 17.50 10.37
N ASP A 147 -3.82 16.68 11.17
CA ASP A 147 -4.19 15.32 10.77
C ASP A 147 -5.08 15.29 9.52
N PHE A 148 -5.99 16.27 9.39
CA PHE A 148 -6.80 16.42 8.18
C PHE A 148 -5.93 16.78 6.97
N LEU A 149 -4.94 17.65 7.15
CA LEU A 149 -4.06 18.06 6.07
C LEU A 149 -3.08 16.96 5.68
N TYR A 150 -2.62 16.14 6.63
CA TYR A 150 -1.68 15.05 6.37
C TYR A 150 -2.35 13.82 5.77
N ASP A 151 -3.65 13.64 6.03
CA ASP A 151 -4.39 12.52 5.49
C ASP A 151 -4.21 12.34 3.98
N GLY A 152 -4.03 11.07 3.59
CA GLY A 152 -3.76 10.66 2.23
C GLY A 152 -2.54 9.76 2.15
N CYS A 153 -2.02 9.68 0.94
CA CYS A 153 -1.03 8.70 0.52
C CYS A 153 0.06 9.36 -0.32
N THR A 154 1.30 8.94 -0.10
CA THR A 154 2.46 9.35 -0.90
C THR A 154 3.14 8.09 -1.41
N VAL A 155 3.44 8.05 -2.71
CA VAL A 155 4.13 6.92 -3.34
C VAL A 155 5.29 7.44 -4.20
N LEU A 156 6.35 6.65 -4.30
CA LEU A 156 7.43 6.93 -5.23
C LEU A 156 6.91 6.89 -6.66
N SER A 157 7.21 7.95 -7.41
CA SER A 157 6.86 8.05 -8.83
C SER A 157 7.41 6.90 -9.69
N SER A 158 8.48 6.22 -9.25
CA SER A 158 9.04 5.05 -9.92
C SER A 158 8.16 3.79 -9.84
N THR A 159 7.18 3.75 -8.92
CA THR A 159 6.33 2.56 -8.65
C THR A 159 5.02 2.54 -9.45
N VAL A 160 4.71 3.62 -10.17
CA VAL A 160 3.53 3.70 -11.03
C VAL A 160 3.59 2.69 -12.19
N PRO A 161 2.47 2.35 -12.84
CA PRO A 161 2.46 1.45 -13.99
C PRO A 161 3.46 1.83 -15.09
N GLY A 162 4.44 0.95 -15.32
CA GLY A 162 5.54 1.15 -16.28
C GLY A 162 6.64 2.11 -15.79
N GLY A 163 6.71 2.37 -14.49
CA GLY A 163 7.80 3.11 -13.85
C GLY A 163 9.10 2.31 -13.76
N SER A 164 10.13 2.92 -13.17
CA SER A 164 11.49 2.38 -13.13
C SER A 164 11.80 1.47 -11.93
N GLU A 165 10.89 1.35 -10.96
CA GLU A 165 11.08 0.47 -9.81
C GLU A 165 10.79 -0.98 -10.21
N THR A 166 11.85 -1.72 -10.57
CA THR A 166 11.72 -3.13 -10.97
C THR A 166 10.95 -3.92 -9.91
N ASP A 167 10.07 -4.82 -10.36
CA ASP A 167 9.18 -5.67 -9.53
C ASP A 167 8.06 -4.93 -8.77
N TYR A 168 8.08 -3.59 -8.72
CA TYR A 168 7.10 -2.75 -8.02
C TYR A 168 6.53 -1.61 -8.88
N ASN A 169 6.52 -1.80 -10.20
CA ASN A 169 6.12 -0.82 -11.20
C ASN A 169 4.82 -1.17 -11.93
N LEU A 170 3.92 -1.91 -11.28
CA LEU A 170 2.56 -2.18 -11.81
C LEU A 170 1.50 -1.33 -11.10
N GLY A 171 1.92 -0.44 -10.20
CA GLY A 171 1.05 0.45 -9.46
C GLY A 171 0.48 -0.18 -8.19
N MET A 172 0.93 -1.37 -7.78
CA MET A 172 0.39 -2.03 -6.58
C MET A 172 0.93 -1.44 -5.29
N THR A 173 2.01 -0.64 -5.34
CA THR A 173 2.38 0.21 -4.20
C THR A 173 1.21 1.10 -3.79
N ALA A 174 0.60 1.83 -4.72
CA ALA A 174 -0.56 2.66 -4.37
C ALA A 174 -1.76 1.83 -3.87
N VAL A 175 -1.94 0.60 -4.37
CA VAL A 175 -3.00 -0.31 -3.89
C VAL A 175 -2.77 -0.71 -2.44
N HIS A 176 -1.55 -1.15 -2.12
CA HIS A 176 -1.11 -1.49 -0.76
C HIS A 176 -1.29 -0.31 0.19
N GLU A 177 -0.74 0.85 -0.18
CA GLU A 177 -0.81 2.06 0.65
C GLU A 177 -2.27 2.48 0.88
N VAL A 178 -3.13 2.45 -0.14
CA VAL A 178 -4.55 2.76 0.01
C VAL A 178 -5.29 1.73 0.88
N GLY A 179 -4.81 0.49 0.94
CA GLY A 179 -5.23 -0.48 1.95
C GLY A 179 -5.02 0.03 3.37
N HIS A 180 -3.86 0.62 3.68
CA HIS A 180 -3.63 1.31 4.96
C HIS A 180 -4.53 2.53 5.15
N TRP A 181 -4.76 3.33 4.09
CA TRP A 181 -5.68 4.47 4.17
C TRP A 181 -7.13 4.06 4.49
N PHE A 182 -7.49 2.81 4.16
CA PHE A 182 -8.74 2.17 4.57
C PHE A 182 -8.66 1.36 5.88
N GLY A 183 -7.52 1.39 6.58
CA GLY A 183 -7.36 0.77 7.91
C GLY A 183 -6.98 -0.71 7.89
N LEU A 184 -6.40 -1.22 6.81
CA LEU A 184 -5.80 -2.54 6.78
C LEU A 184 -4.36 -2.49 7.30
N TYR A 185 -3.98 -3.46 8.13
CA TYR A 185 -2.59 -3.63 8.55
C TYR A 185 -1.87 -4.61 7.64
N HIS A 186 -0.55 -4.66 7.77
CA HIS A 186 0.24 -5.69 7.10
C HIS A 186 -0.21 -7.07 7.56
N THR A 187 -0.19 -8.05 6.66
CA THR A 187 -0.55 -9.44 6.97
C THR A 187 0.35 -10.08 8.02
N PHE A 188 1.60 -9.62 8.13
CA PHE A 188 2.59 -10.02 9.14
C PHE A 188 2.53 -9.21 10.44
N GLU A 189 1.56 -8.29 10.60
CA GLU A 189 1.40 -7.54 11.84
C GLU A 189 1.10 -8.51 13.00
N GLY A 190 1.76 -8.33 14.15
CA GLY A 190 1.62 -9.25 15.30
C GLY A 190 2.30 -10.62 15.16
N GLY A 191 2.72 -11.02 13.97
CA GLY A 191 3.40 -12.29 13.71
C GLY A 191 2.52 -13.52 13.95
N CYS A 192 3.13 -14.67 14.25
CA CYS A 192 2.41 -15.95 14.44
C CYS A 192 1.55 -16.04 15.71
N ASN A 193 1.58 -15.03 16.58
CA ASN A 193 0.90 -15.08 17.88
C ASN A 193 -0.11 -13.94 17.97
N GLY A 194 -1.16 -14.12 18.77
CA GLY A 194 -2.16 -13.08 18.98
C GLY A 194 -3.20 -13.04 17.86
N SER A 195 -3.57 -11.83 17.44
CA SER A 195 -4.68 -11.59 16.49
C SER A 195 -4.22 -11.15 15.10
N GLY A 196 -2.92 -11.25 14.79
CA GLY A 196 -2.37 -10.90 13.48
C GLY A 196 -2.64 -9.43 13.10
N ASP A 197 -3.08 -9.24 11.86
CA ASP A 197 -3.57 -7.97 11.29
C ASP A 197 -4.98 -7.58 11.78
N TYR A 198 -5.51 -8.31 12.77
CA TYR A 198 -6.87 -8.23 13.31
C TYR A 198 -7.97 -8.61 12.31
N VAL A 199 -7.66 -9.25 11.19
CA VAL A 199 -8.63 -9.76 10.23
C VAL A 199 -8.65 -11.29 10.29
N ALA A 200 -9.80 -11.84 10.69
CA ALA A 200 -9.90 -13.25 11.08
C ALA A 200 -9.64 -14.26 9.94
N ASP A 201 -9.83 -13.86 8.68
CA ASP A 201 -9.63 -14.73 7.51
C ASP A 201 -8.29 -14.50 6.79
N THR A 202 -7.43 -13.63 7.32
CA THR A 202 -6.03 -13.52 6.92
C THR A 202 -5.20 -14.53 7.71
N PRO A 203 -4.56 -15.53 7.06
CA PRO A 203 -3.61 -16.40 7.76
C PRO A 203 -2.46 -15.60 8.38
N ALA A 204 -2.09 -15.94 9.61
CA ALA A 204 -0.96 -15.30 10.28
C ALA A 204 0.37 -15.72 9.62
N GLU A 205 1.28 -14.77 9.47
CA GLU A 205 2.63 -15.00 8.98
C GLU A 205 3.68 -14.35 9.90
N ALA A 206 4.86 -14.95 10.00
CA ALA A 206 5.87 -14.54 10.99
C ALA A 206 6.62 -13.26 10.61
N SER A 207 6.66 -12.96 9.31
CA SER A 207 7.41 -11.87 8.70
C SER A 207 6.85 -11.55 7.33
N GLN A 208 7.31 -10.47 6.73
CA GLN A 208 6.97 -10.12 5.35
C GLN A 208 7.49 -11.14 4.32
N GLY A 209 6.71 -11.36 3.28
CA GLY A 209 7.14 -11.99 2.05
C GLY A 209 8.12 -11.14 1.25
N SER A 210 8.75 -11.75 0.25
CA SER A 210 9.58 -11.07 -0.74
C SER A 210 9.69 -11.90 -2.00
N GLY A 211 9.75 -11.25 -3.15
CA GLY A 211 9.66 -11.93 -4.44
C GLY A 211 8.28 -12.49 -4.70
N CYS A 212 8.24 -13.61 -5.42
CA CYS A 212 7.05 -14.42 -5.65
C CYS A 212 7.26 -15.82 -5.07
N PRO A 213 7.23 -15.96 -3.73
CA PRO A 213 7.45 -17.25 -3.09
C PRO A 213 6.33 -18.23 -3.46
N ILE A 214 6.56 -19.54 -3.28
CA ILE A 214 5.55 -20.58 -3.50
C ILE A 214 5.44 -21.41 -2.23
N GLY A 215 4.22 -21.55 -1.70
CA GLY A 215 3.95 -22.39 -0.54
C GLY A 215 4.67 -21.95 0.73
N ARG A 216 4.91 -20.64 0.88
CA ARG A 216 5.50 -20.07 2.09
C ARG A 216 4.51 -20.25 3.24
N ASP A 217 5.01 -20.78 4.35
CA ASP A 217 4.23 -21.09 5.54
C ASP A 217 5.17 -20.95 6.73
N THR A 218 5.06 -19.82 7.44
CA THR A 218 6.00 -19.46 8.51
C THR A 218 5.40 -19.61 9.90
N CYS A 219 4.10 -19.85 10.01
CA CYS A 219 3.39 -19.99 11.27
C CYS A 219 2.79 -21.38 11.45
N PRO A 220 2.76 -21.93 12.68
CA PRO A 220 2.17 -23.25 12.93
C PRO A 220 0.63 -23.26 12.91
N SER A 221 0.00 -22.08 12.88
CA SER A 221 -1.45 -21.92 12.75
C SER A 221 -1.95 -22.41 11.39
N ALA A 222 -3.25 -22.65 11.28
CA ALA A 222 -3.83 -23.09 10.00
C ALA A 222 -3.80 -21.96 8.95
N GLY A 223 -3.52 -22.34 7.70
CA GLY A 223 -3.38 -21.42 6.56
C GLY A 223 -1.92 -21.22 6.18
N VAL A 224 -1.65 -21.07 4.89
CA VAL A 224 -0.31 -20.70 4.38
C VAL A 224 -0.17 -19.18 4.42
N ASP A 225 1.07 -18.67 4.42
CA ASP A 225 1.33 -17.24 4.42
C ASP A 225 0.60 -16.59 3.23
N PRO A 226 -0.08 -15.43 3.43
CA PRO A 226 -0.94 -14.79 2.43
C PRO A 226 -0.11 -14.04 1.37
N ILE A 227 0.79 -14.74 0.69
CA ILE A 227 1.80 -14.19 -0.25
C ILE A 227 1.24 -13.49 -1.49
N HIS A 228 -0.06 -13.64 -1.77
CA HIS A 228 -0.78 -12.99 -2.86
C HIS A 228 -1.63 -11.81 -2.39
N ASN A 229 -1.66 -11.54 -1.09
CA ASN A 229 -2.43 -10.47 -0.51
C ASN A 229 -1.78 -9.11 -0.76
N TYR A 230 -2.56 -8.11 -1.14
CA TYR A 230 -2.06 -6.75 -1.37
C TYR A 230 -1.38 -6.13 -0.15
N MET A 231 -1.62 -6.62 1.08
CA MET A 231 -1.02 -6.12 2.32
C MET A 231 0.28 -6.86 2.75
N ASP A 232 0.76 -7.84 1.98
CA ASP A 232 2.11 -8.41 2.13
C ASP A 232 3.13 -7.55 1.33
N TYR A 233 4.42 -7.88 1.35
CA TYR A 233 5.51 -7.21 0.64
C TYR A 233 6.05 -7.97 -0.58
N THR A 234 5.32 -8.96 -1.09
CA THR A 234 5.67 -9.66 -2.33
C THR A 234 5.68 -8.71 -3.54
N PHE A 235 6.19 -9.20 -4.66
CA PHE A 235 6.26 -8.40 -5.89
C PHE A 235 4.87 -8.11 -6.44
N ASP A 236 4.73 -6.97 -7.13
CA ASP A 236 3.47 -6.53 -7.72
C ASP A 236 2.85 -7.61 -8.63
N SER A 237 3.69 -8.36 -9.35
CA SER A 237 3.26 -9.39 -10.30
C SER A 237 2.58 -10.60 -9.66
N CYS A 238 2.63 -10.70 -8.34
CA CYS A 238 2.12 -11.85 -7.59
C CYS A 238 1.00 -11.47 -6.63
N TYR A 239 0.59 -10.20 -6.57
CA TYR A 239 -0.61 -9.83 -5.85
C TYR A 239 -1.87 -10.19 -6.64
N GLU A 240 -2.88 -10.66 -5.92
CA GLU A 240 -4.14 -11.12 -6.49
C GLU A 240 -5.37 -10.61 -5.71
N GLU A 241 -5.28 -10.41 -4.37
CA GLU A 241 -6.50 -10.14 -3.58
C GLU A 241 -6.36 -9.31 -2.30
N PHE A 242 -7.50 -8.77 -1.87
CA PHE A 242 -7.89 -8.62 -0.47
C PHE A 242 -8.81 -9.78 -0.04
N THR A 243 -8.74 -10.18 1.22
CA THR A 243 -9.67 -11.18 1.79
C THR A 243 -11.07 -10.59 1.99
N PRO A 244 -12.13 -11.41 2.05
CA PRO A 244 -13.46 -10.94 2.45
C PRO A 244 -13.48 -10.16 3.78
N GLY A 245 -12.69 -10.59 4.77
CA GLY A 245 -12.55 -9.89 6.05
C GLY A 245 -11.87 -8.53 5.91
N GLN A 246 -10.84 -8.41 5.07
CA GLN A 246 -10.22 -7.12 4.77
C GLN A 246 -11.23 -6.18 4.08
N VAL A 247 -12.07 -6.70 3.17
CA VAL A 247 -13.14 -5.90 2.55
C VAL A 247 -14.18 -5.44 3.57
N ALA A 248 -14.55 -6.29 4.53
CA ALA A 248 -15.41 -5.88 5.64
C ALA A 248 -14.77 -4.77 6.48
N ARG A 249 -13.47 -4.88 6.76
CA ARG A 249 -12.66 -3.87 7.46
C ARG A 249 -12.62 -2.53 6.74
N ILE A 250 -12.38 -2.54 5.43
CA ILE A 250 -12.43 -1.34 4.59
C ILE A 250 -13.78 -0.63 4.76
N ASN A 251 -14.90 -1.39 4.75
CA ASN A 251 -16.24 -0.81 4.91
C ASN A 251 -16.48 -0.22 6.31
N SER A 252 -16.00 -0.88 7.37
CA SER A 252 -16.08 -0.38 8.76
C SER A 252 -15.36 0.96 8.90
N TYR A 253 -14.10 1.04 8.45
CA TYR A 253 -13.32 2.26 8.51
C TYR A 253 -13.85 3.35 7.59
N TRP A 254 -14.30 2.99 6.38
CA TRP A 254 -14.90 3.92 5.44
C TRP A 254 -16.10 4.64 6.06
N SER A 255 -17.07 3.86 6.56
CA SER A 255 -18.30 4.41 7.14
C SER A 255 -18.05 5.25 8.39
N THR A 256 -17.03 4.89 9.17
CA THR A 256 -16.70 5.57 10.43
C THR A 256 -15.92 6.87 10.23
N TYR A 257 -14.95 6.89 9.30
CA TYR A 257 -13.96 7.97 9.23
C TYR A 257 -13.92 8.72 7.90
N ARG A 258 -14.39 8.14 6.79
CA ARG A 258 -14.12 8.66 5.43
C ARG A 258 -15.36 9.12 4.68
N ALA A 259 -16.48 8.44 4.87
CA ALA A 259 -17.69 8.65 4.07
C ALA A 259 -18.23 10.09 4.14
N SER A 260 -18.03 10.80 5.25
CA SER A 260 -18.48 12.18 5.43
C SER A 260 -17.68 13.24 4.66
N PHE A 261 -16.56 12.86 4.04
CA PHE A 261 -15.63 13.78 3.37
C PHE A 261 -15.63 13.68 1.83
N GLN A 262 -16.50 12.86 1.24
CA GLN A 262 -16.64 12.71 -0.22
C GLN A 262 -17.52 13.79 -0.85
#